data_AF-A0A2G6GML3-F1
#
_entry.id   AF-A0A2G6GML3-F1
#
_cell.length_a   1.000
_cell.length_b   1.000
_cell.length_c   1.000
_cell.angle_alpha   90.00
_cell.angle_beta   90.00
_cell.angle_gamma   90.00
#
_symmetry.space_group_name_H-M   'P 1'
#
loop_
_entity.id
_entity.type
_entity.pdbx_description
1 polymer ?
#
loop_
_entity_poly.entity_id
_entity_poly.type
_entity_poly.pdbx_seq_one_letter_code
_entity_poly.pdbx_strand_id
1 'polypeptide(L)'
;MRILVLLPIILYLGLVVFNRELLLETQNVNFFAISNLEIPTHFYNTIFLVLYSVFLILVFDSIIAFKTHKNKKFSKEIFALKSKLYDEREDDFAVFITEQRQKIDDFVKNQEEAMSKMISENNSALEKQKTDTDRILSKLSLLDEGVLDKIKKTFKAK
;
A
#
# COMPACT_ATOMS: atom_id res chain seq x y z
N MET A 1 27.75 -10.97 23.03
CA MET A 1 27.04 -11.48 24.22
C MET A 1 27.42 -12.90 24.63
N ARG A 2 27.53 -13.88 23.73
CA ARG A 2 27.89 -15.28 24.10
C ARG A 2 29.24 -15.41 24.84
N ILE A 3 30.24 -14.61 24.46
CA ILE A 3 31.57 -14.59 25.10
C ILE A 3 31.52 -14.10 26.56
N LEU A 4 30.64 -13.13 26.87
CA LEU A 4 30.46 -12.59 28.22
C LEU A 4 29.90 -13.63 29.20
N VAL A 5 29.18 -14.62 28.69
CA VAL A 5 28.58 -15.69 29.51
C VAL A 5 29.57 -16.84 29.77
N LEU A 6 30.64 -16.95 28.97
CA LEU A 6 31.77 -17.85 29.23
C LEU A 6 32.78 -17.27 30.23
N LEU A 7 32.65 -15.98 30.59
CA LEU A 7 33.57 -15.28 31.47
C LEU A 7 33.71 -15.95 32.86
N PRO A 8 32.65 -16.45 33.53
CA PRO A 8 32.79 -17.20 34.78
C PRO A 8 33.57 -18.52 34.60
N ILE A 9 33.43 -19.17 33.45
CA ILE A 9 34.14 -20.43 33.12
C ILE A 9 35.63 -20.14 32.92
N ILE A 10 35.96 -19.06 32.20
CA ILE A 10 37.34 -18.63 31.95
C ILE A 10 38.02 -18.18 33.25
N LEU A 11 37.32 -17.43 34.10
CA LEU A 11 37.82 -17.04 35.43
C LEU A 11 38.09 -18.26 36.32
N TYR A 12 37.17 -19.23 36.34
CA TYR A 12 37.36 -20.46 37.10
C TYR A 12 38.56 -21.26 36.60
N LEU A 13 38.71 -21.44 35.28
CA LEU A 13 39.86 -22.13 34.71
C LEU A 13 41.19 -21.40 35.04
N GLY A 14 41.18 -20.06 35.00
CA GLY A 14 42.33 -19.27 35.45
C GLY A 14 42.67 -19.51 36.92
N LEU A 15 41.69 -19.45 37.82
CA LEU A 15 41.87 -19.71 39.25
C LEU A 15 42.43 -21.11 39.54
N VAL A 16 41.98 -22.13 38.82
CA VAL A 16 42.48 -23.51 38.95
C VAL A 16 43.94 -23.63 38.48
N VAL A 17 44.33 -22.93 37.40
CA VAL A 17 45.70 -22.95 36.88
C VAL A 17 46.66 -22.22 37.84
N PHE A 18 46.23 -21.10 38.43
CA PHE A 18 47.05 -20.28 39.33
C PHE A 18 47.10 -20.80 40.78
N ASN A 19 46.04 -21.45 41.27
CA ASN A 19 45.99 -22.02 42.62
C ASN A 19 45.92 -23.55 42.58
N ARG A 20 47.04 -24.20 42.26
CA ARG A 20 47.12 -25.67 42.24
C ARG A 20 46.97 -26.31 43.61
N GLU A 21 47.22 -25.60 44.71
CA GLU A 21 47.06 -26.14 46.07
C GLU A 21 45.61 -26.49 46.41
N LEU A 22 44.65 -25.73 45.85
CA LEU A 22 43.23 -26.06 45.93
C LEU A 22 42.96 -27.47 45.37
N LEU A 23 43.76 -27.98 44.40
CA LEU A 23 43.58 -29.31 43.77
C LEU A 23 43.72 -30.48 44.74
N LEU A 24 44.35 -30.23 45.88
CA LEU A 24 44.63 -31.23 46.90
C LEU A 24 43.69 -31.13 48.11
N GLU A 25 42.88 -30.06 48.19
CA GLU A 25 41.88 -29.91 49.26
C GLU A 25 40.70 -30.85 49.04
N THR A 26 40.49 -31.74 50.02
CA THR A 26 39.29 -32.56 50.12
C THR A 26 38.27 -31.87 51.03
N GLN A 27 37.00 -31.95 50.65
CA GLN A 27 35.91 -31.52 51.50
C GLN A 27 35.05 -32.73 51.87
N ASN A 28 34.60 -32.75 53.12
CA ASN A 28 33.65 -33.74 53.59
C ASN A 28 32.27 -33.34 53.09
N VAL A 29 31.79 -34.02 52.05
CA VAL A 29 30.45 -33.80 51.50
C VAL A 29 29.52 -34.78 52.16
N ASN A 30 28.52 -34.25 52.87
CA ASN A 30 27.53 -35.05 53.56
C ASN A 30 26.27 -35.18 52.69
N PHE A 31 26.07 -36.34 52.08
CA PHE A 31 24.89 -36.59 51.26
C PHE A 31 23.72 -36.95 52.19
N PHE A 32 22.80 -35.99 52.36
CA PHE A 32 21.58 -36.16 53.14
C PHE A 32 21.80 -36.65 54.59
N ALA A 33 22.96 -36.34 55.19
CA ALA A 33 23.34 -36.80 56.54
C ALA A 33 23.46 -38.33 56.71
N ILE A 34 23.48 -39.10 55.62
CA ILE A 34 23.50 -40.57 55.64
C ILE A 34 24.91 -41.12 55.41
N SER A 35 25.75 -40.41 54.65
CA SER A 35 27.15 -40.78 54.41
C SER A 35 28.04 -39.56 54.23
N ASN A 36 29.20 -39.62 54.89
CA ASN A 36 30.29 -38.67 54.70
C ASN A 36 31.23 -39.24 53.64
N LEU A 37 31.39 -38.52 52.53
CA LEU A 37 32.34 -38.87 51.48
C LEU A 37 33.35 -37.74 51.35
N GLU A 38 34.64 -38.05 51.52
CA GLU A 38 35.71 -37.11 51.24
C GLU A 38 35.96 -37.07 49.75
N ILE A 39 35.54 -35.97 49.12
CA ILE A 39 35.70 -35.76 47.68
C ILE A 39 36.69 -34.61 47.48
N PRO A 40 37.63 -34.73 46.53
CA PRO A 40 38.42 -33.59 46.08
C PRO A 40 37.51 -32.45 45.62
N THR A 41 37.75 -31.23 46.12
CA THR A 41 36.89 -30.05 45.88
C THR A 41 36.67 -29.76 44.38
N HIS A 42 37.61 -30.16 43.53
CA HIS A 42 37.57 -29.96 42.09
C HIS A 42 36.58 -30.84 41.36
N PHE A 43 36.27 -32.03 41.90
CA PHE A 43 35.25 -32.89 41.30
C PHE A 43 33.89 -32.21 41.36
N TYR A 44 33.55 -31.63 42.51
CA TYR A 44 32.29 -30.89 42.68
C TYR A 44 32.21 -29.68 41.75
N ASN A 45 33.26 -28.85 41.71
CA ASN A 45 33.27 -27.65 40.87
C ASN A 45 33.28 -27.98 39.37
N THR A 46 33.92 -29.06 38.96
CA THR A 46 33.92 -29.52 37.55
C THR A 46 32.52 -29.98 37.15
N ILE A 47 31.85 -30.77 37.99
CA ILE A 47 30.46 -31.19 37.76
C ILE A 47 29.53 -29.98 37.68
N PHE A 48 29.69 -29.01 38.58
CA PHE A 48 28.92 -27.77 38.58
C PHE A 48 29.14 -26.98 37.28
N LEU A 49 30.38 -26.87 36.79
CA LEU A 49 30.69 -26.18 35.54
C LEU A 49 30.05 -26.85 34.32
N VAL A 50 30.08 -28.19 34.26
CA VAL A 50 29.45 -28.94 33.18
C VAL A 50 27.94 -28.72 33.19
N LEU A 51 27.29 -28.83 34.36
CA LEU A 51 25.86 -28.56 34.53
C LEU A 51 25.49 -27.12 34.16
N TYR A 52 26.28 -26.15 34.61
CA TYR A 52 26.09 -24.73 34.28
C TYR A 52 26.20 -24.49 32.77
N SER A 53 27.17 -25.13 32.10
CA SER A 53 27.36 -25.02 30.65
C SER A 53 26.17 -25.61 29.87
N VAL A 54 25.68 -26.78 30.29
CA VAL A 54 24.48 -27.40 29.69
C VAL A 54 23.26 -26.51 29.90
N PHE A 55 23.07 -25.98 31.11
CA PHE A 55 21.98 -25.06 31.42
C PHE A 55 22.00 -23.82 30.54
N LEU A 56 23.17 -23.21 30.34
CA LEU A 56 23.32 -22.06 29.46
C LEU A 56 22.90 -22.37 28.03
N ILE A 57 23.32 -23.52 27.48
CA ILE A 57 22.94 -23.93 26.12
C ILE A 57 21.42 -24.03 26.01
N LEU A 58 20.77 -24.71 26.96
CA LEU A 58 19.31 -24.86 26.98
C LEU A 58 18.57 -23.52 27.06
N VAL A 59 19.04 -22.59 27.91
CA VAL A 59 18.46 -21.26 28.04
C VAL A 59 18.62 -20.46 26.74
N PHE A 60 19.82 -20.47 26.14
CA PHE A 60 20.06 -19.75 24.89
C PHE A 60 19.23 -20.30 23.74
N ASP A 61 19.15 -21.62 23.59
CA ASP A 61 18.35 -22.27 22.57
C ASP A 61 16.87 -21.96 22.75
N SER A 62 16.38 -21.96 23.99
CA SER A 62 15.00 -21.58 24.32
C SER A 62 14.70 -20.12 23.95
N ILE A 63 15.60 -19.19 24.30
CA ILE A 63 15.45 -17.76 23.95
C ILE A 63 15.45 -17.58 22.42
N ILE A 64 16.34 -18.26 21.70
CA ILE A 64 16.45 -18.17 20.25
C ILE A 64 15.20 -18.75 19.60
N ALA A 65 14.73 -19.92 20.05
CA ALA A 65 13.51 -20.54 19.56
C ALA A 65 12.29 -19.62 19.76
N PHE A 66 12.17 -19.01 20.95
CA PHE A 66 11.07 -18.10 21.25
C PHE A 66 11.10 -16.82 20.40
N LYS A 67 12.29 -16.21 20.23
CA LYS A 67 12.46 -15.04 19.35
C LYS A 67 12.13 -15.40 17.90
N THR A 68 12.59 -16.55 17.43
CA THR A 68 12.33 -17.02 16.06
C THR A 68 10.84 -17.26 15.83
N HIS A 69 10.15 -17.85 16.80
CA HIS A 69 8.70 -18.05 16.74
C HIS A 69 7.93 -16.72 16.68
N LYS A 70 8.27 -15.76 17.56
CA LYS A 70 7.68 -14.42 17.53
C LYS A 70 7.93 -13.71 16.20
N ASN A 71 9.15 -13.74 15.69
CA ASN A 71 9.50 -13.12 14.41
C ASN A 71 8.73 -13.75 13.24
N LYS A 72 8.55 -15.08 13.22
CA LYS A 72 7.71 -15.75 12.22
C LYS A 72 6.25 -15.30 12.30
N LYS A 73 5.70 -15.14 13.52
CA LYS A 73 4.34 -14.64 13.70
C LYS A 73 4.18 -13.22 13.16
N PHE A 74 5.07 -12.31 13.55
CA PHE A 74 5.07 -10.93 13.06
C PHE A 74 5.26 -10.85 11.55
N SER A 75 6.13 -11.67 10.96
CA SER A 75 6.32 -11.72 9.51
C SER A 75 5.04 -12.14 8.78
N LYS A 76 4.28 -13.10 9.32
CA LYS A 76 2.97 -13.50 8.74
C LYS A 76 1.93 -12.39 8.88
N GLU A 77 1.87 -11.73 10.04
CA GLU A 77 0.96 -10.61 10.27
C GLU A 77 1.26 -9.44 9.32
N ILE A 78 2.54 -9.08 9.13
CA ILE A 78 2.97 -8.06 8.17
C ILE A 78 2.59 -8.45 6.74
N PHE A 79 2.79 -9.71 6.36
CA PHE A 79 2.41 -10.19 5.02
C PHE A 79 0.89 -10.09 4.80
N ALA A 80 0.09 -10.51 5.79
CA ALA A 80 -1.36 -10.41 5.73
C ALA A 80 -1.85 -8.96 5.64
N LEU A 81 -1.27 -8.05 6.44
CA LEU A 81 -1.57 -6.62 6.36
C LEU A 81 -1.21 -6.04 4.99
N LYS A 82 -0.04 -6.41 4.45
CA LYS A 82 0.40 -5.97 3.13
C LYS A 82 -0.59 -6.42 2.06
N SER A 83 -1.01 -7.68 2.08
CA SER A 83 -2.02 -8.22 1.16
C SER A 83 -3.32 -7.43 1.21
N LYS A 84 -3.89 -7.25 2.42
CA LYS A 84 -5.14 -6.47 2.59
C LYS A 84 -5.02 -5.05 2.05
N LEU A 85 -3.87 -4.40 2.26
CA LEU A 85 -3.64 -3.04 1.76
C LEU A 85 -3.50 -2.98 0.23
N TYR A 86 -3.10 -4.07 -0.43
CA TYR A 86 -3.16 -4.15 -1.89
C TYR A 86 -4.59 -4.32 -2.37
N ASP A 87 -5.35 -5.23 -1.74
CA ASP A 87 -6.74 -5.51 -2.09
C ASP A 87 -7.63 -4.25 -1.92
N GLU A 88 -7.54 -3.56 -0.78
CA GLU A 88 -8.28 -2.30 -0.54
C GLU A 88 -7.89 -1.20 -1.55
N ARG A 89 -6.61 -1.13 -1.95
CA ARG A 89 -6.19 -0.16 -2.97
C ARG A 89 -6.68 -0.52 -4.36
N GLU A 90 -6.78 -1.81 -4.69
CA GLU A 90 -7.34 -2.26 -5.96
C GLU A 90 -8.84 -1.91 -6.04
N ASP A 91 -9.57 -2.09 -4.95
CA ASP A 91 -10.98 -1.67 -4.82
C ASP A 91 -11.14 -0.15 -4.98
N ASP A 92 -10.31 0.65 -4.29
CA ASP A 92 -10.33 2.11 -4.41
C ASP A 92 -10.04 2.58 -5.86
N PHE A 93 -9.08 1.94 -6.53
CA PHE A 93 -8.79 2.22 -7.93
C PHE A 93 -9.94 1.83 -8.87
N ALA A 94 -10.61 0.71 -8.62
CA ALA A 94 -11.77 0.29 -9.39
C ALA A 94 -12.95 1.27 -9.24
N VAL A 95 -13.20 1.76 -8.02
CA VAL A 95 -14.19 2.81 -7.74
C VAL A 95 -13.82 4.09 -8.48
N PHE A 96 -12.57 4.54 -8.37
CA PHE A 96 -12.09 5.74 -9.07
C PHE A 96 -12.26 5.63 -10.59
N ILE A 97 -11.90 4.50 -11.20
CA ILE A 97 -12.07 4.28 -12.64
C ILE A 97 -13.54 4.36 -13.03
N THR A 98 -14.42 3.76 -12.23
CA THR A 98 -15.88 3.77 -12.48
C THR A 98 -16.43 5.19 -12.43
N GLU A 99 -16.06 5.97 -11.42
CA GLU A 99 -16.49 7.36 -11.28
C GLU A 99 -15.99 8.24 -12.43
N GLN A 100 -14.74 8.08 -12.85
CA GLN A 100 -14.19 8.84 -13.97
C GLN A 100 -14.86 8.47 -15.30
N ARG A 101 -15.12 7.18 -15.51
CA ARG A 101 -15.85 6.72 -16.70
C ARG A 101 -17.25 7.33 -16.76
N GLN A 102 -17.97 7.33 -15.64
CA GLN A 102 -19.30 7.93 -15.57
C GLN A 102 -19.27 9.44 -15.86
N LYS A 103 -18.28 10.18 -15.33
CA LYS A 103 -18.09 11.61 -15.65
C LYS A 103 -17.83 11.86 -17.13
N ILE A 104 -17.05 10.99 -17.77
CA ILE A 104 -16.77 11.09 -19.21
C ILE A 104 -18.05 10.81 -20.01
N ASP A 105 -18.81 9.77 -19.65
CA ASP A 105 -20.06 9.44 -20.33
C ASP A 105 -21.09 10.58 -20.18
N ASP A 106 -21.23 11.15 -18.99
CA ASP A 106 -22.08 12.32 -18.73
C ASP A 106 -21.63 13.55 -19.53
N PHE A 107 -20.32 13.78 -19.64
CA PHE A 107 -19.77 14.86 -20.46
C PHE A 107 -20.10 14.67 -21.95
N VAL A 108 -19.90 13.47 -22.48
CA VAL A 108 -20.22 13.14 -23.88
C VAL A 108 -21.71 13.36 -24.15
N LYS A 109 -22.58 12.86 -23.28
CA LYS A 109 -24.02 13.04 -23.41
C LYS A 109 -24.42 14.52 -23.39
N ASN A 110 -23.87 15.30 -22.46
CA ASN A 110 -24.12 16.74 -22.39
C ASN A 110 -23.65 17.48 -23.65
N GLN A 111 -22.52 17.07 -24.24
CA GLN A 111 -22.03 17.64 -25.50
C GLN A 111 -22.93 17.28 -26.69
N GLU A 112 -23.40 16.04 -26.76
CA GLU A 112 -24.34 15.60 -27.79
C GLU A 112 -25.67 16.37 -27.70
N GLU A 113 -26.20 16.55 -26.49
CA GLU A 113 -27.42 17.35 -26.26
C GLU A 113 -27.21 18.82 -26.64
N ALA A 114 -26.07 19.41 -26.24
CA ALA A 114 -25.74 20.80 -26.60
C ALA A 114 -25.57 20.97 -28.12
N MET A 115 -24.90 20.03 -28.79
CA MET A 115 -24.69 20.07 -30.23
C MET A 115 -26.01 19.87 -30.99
N SER A 116 -26.85 18.93 -30.55
CA SER A 116 -28.18 18.71 -31.12
C SER A 116 -29.05 19.96 -31.01
N LYS A 117 -29.04 20.61 -29.83
CA LYS A 117 -29.73 21.89 -29.61
C LYS A 117 -29.20 22.99 -30.52
N MET A 118 -27.88 23.12 -30.65
CA MET A 118 -27.25 24.11 -31.53
C MET A 118 -27.64 23.89 -33.00
N ILE A 119 -27.65 22.64 -33.48
CA ILE A 119 -28.09 22.30 -34.84
C ILE A 119 -29.56 22.69 -35.05
N SER A 120 -30.42 22.38 -34.08
CA SER A 120 -31.85 22.72 -34.15
C SER A 120 -32.08 24.23 -34.21
N GLU A 121 -31.41 24.99 -33.32
CA GLU A 121 -31.50 26.45 -33.29
C GLU A 121 -30.96 27.08 -34.58
N ASN A 122 -29.84 26.58 -35.10
CA ASN A 122 -29.25 27.08 -36.34
C ASN A 122 -30.14 26.79 -37.56
N ASN A 123 -30.73 25.59 -37.65
CA ASN A 123 -31.68 25.26 -38.71
C ASN A 123 -32.93 26.16 -38.66
N SER A 124 -33.44 26.45 -37.48
CA SER A 124 -34.58 27.38 -37.32
C SER A 124 -34.24 28.80 -37.77
N ALA A 125 -33.04 29.28 -37.44
CA ALA A 125 -32.55 30.58 -37.87
C ALA A 125 -32.37 30.64 -39.40
N LEU A 126 -31.79 29.60 -40.00
CA LEU A 126 -31.62 29.46 -41.45
C LEU A 126 -32.95 29.48 -42.20
N GLU A 127 -33.95 28.73 -41.74
CA GLU A 127 -35.29 28.72 -42.36
C GLU A 127 -35.99 30.09 -42.28
N LYS A 128 -35.84 30.81 -41.15
CA LYS A 128 -36.33 32.19 -41.04
C LYS A 128 -35.62 33.10 -42.04
N GLN A 129 -34.29 33.03 -42.12
CA GLN A 129 -33.51 33.87 -43.03
C GLN A 129 -33.84 33.59 -44.49
N LYS A 130 -34.04 32.32 -44.86
CA LYS A 130 -34.49 31.90 -46.18
C LYS A 130 -35.87 32.48 -46.50
N THR A 131 -36.83 32.34 -45.59
CA THR A 131 -38.19 32.88 -45.76
C THR A 131 -38.19 34.40 -45.93
N ASP A 132 -37.38 35.11 -45.12
CA ASP A 132 -37.24 36.56 -45.24
C ASP A 132 -36.59 36.97 -46.56
N THR A 133 -35.58 36.22 -47.02
CA THR A 133 -34.93 36.44 -48.32
C THR A 133 -35.93 36.24 -49.47
N ASP A 134 -36.70 35.15 -49.46
CA ASP A 134 -37.74 34.87 -50.46
C ASP A 134 -38.82 35.96 -50.47
N ARG A 135 -39.17 36.48 -49.29
CA ARG A 135 -40.10 37.61 -49.15
C ARG A 135 -39.53 38.92 -49.72
N ILE A 136 -38.24 39.18 -49.57
CA ILE A 136 -37.57 40.33 -50.16
C ILE A 136 -37.50 40.17 -51.69
N LEU A 137 -37.13 38.99 -52.18
CA LEU A 137 -37.03 38.67 -53.61
C LEU A 137 -38.37 38.82 -54.32
N SER A 138 -39.45 38.31 -53.74
CA SER A 138 -40.82 38.47 -54.27
C SER A 138 -41.25 39.95 -54.30
N LYS A 139 -40.94 40.73 -53.26
CA LYS A 139 -41.19 42.18 -53.27
C LYS A 139 -40.40 42.91 -54.35
N LEU A 140 -39.13 42.55 -54.57
CA LEU A 140 -38.31 43.13 -55.63
C LEU A 140 -38.86 42.81 -57.02
N SER A 141 -39.27 41.56 -57.26
CA SER A 141 -39.90 41.14 -58.52
C SER A 141 -41.21 41.91 -58.80
N LEU A 142 -42.07 42.08 -57.79
CA LEU A 142 -43.29 42.89 -57.92
C LEU A 142 -42.98 44.38 -58.17
N LEU A 143 -41.91 44.90 -57.56
CA LEU A 143 -41.49 46.28 -57.78
C LEU A 143 -41.02 46.48 -59.22
N ASP A 144 -40.25 45.53 -59.76
CA ASP A 144 -39.73 45.57 -61.12
C ASP A 144 -40.86 45.53 -62.17
N GLU A 145 -41.83 44.63 -62.00
CA GLU A 145 -43.04 44.61 -62.83
C GLU A 145 -43.85 45.91 -62.73
N GLY A 146 -44.04 46.44 -61.51
CA GLY A 146 -44.77 47.70 -61.29
C GLY A 146 -44.07 48.93 -61.88
N VAL A 147 -42.74 48.95 -61.88
CA VAL A 147 -41.92 49.99 -62.51
C VAL A 147 -42.02 49.88 -64.03
N LEU A 148 -41.88 48.68 -64.59
CA LEU A 148 -42.03 48.44 -66.04
C LEU A 148 -43.42 48.84 -66.53
N ASP A 149 -44.47 48.52 -65.78
CA ASP A 149 -45.84 48.86 -66.17
C ASP A 149 -46.11 50.38 -66.12
N LYS A 150 -45.51 51.08 -65.14
CA LYS A 150 -45.52 52.56 -65.09
C LYS A 150 -44.76 53.18 -66.26
N ILE A 151 -43.58 52.67 -66.60
CA ILE A 151 -42.80 53.14 -67.76
C ILE A 151 -43.62 52.96 -69.04
N LYS A 152 -44.21 51.78 -69.23
CA LYS A 152 -45.02 51.45 -70.42
C LYS A 152 -46.26 52.33 -70.54
N LYS A 153 -46.93 52.63 -69.42
CA LYS A 153 -48.06 53.59 -69.37
C LYS A 153 -47.62 55.01 -69.72
N THR A 154 -46.46 55.45 -69.24
CA THR A 154 -45.91 56.78 -69.52
C THR A 154 -45.51 56.94 -70.98
N PHE A 155 -45.00 55.89 -71.62
CA PHE A 155 -44.67 55.87 -73.05
C PHE A 155 -45.90 55.70 -73.97
N LYS A 156 -46.99 55.10 -73.50
CA LYS A 156 -48.26 55.01 -74.26
C LYS A 156 -49.11 56.28 -74.18
N ALA A 157 -48.84 57.17 -73.23
CA ALA A 157 -49.59 58.42 -73.03
C ALA A 157 -49.01 59.62 -73.82
N LYS A 158 -48.09 59.36 -74.75
CA LYS A 158 -47.45 60.34 -75.63
C LYS A 158 -47.65 59.90 -77.09
#